data_AF-A0A8J4GVF0-F1
#
_entry.id   AF-A0A8J4GVF0-F1
#
_cell.length_a   1.000
_cell.length_b   1.000
_cell.length_c   1.000
_cell.angle_alpha   90.00
_cell.angle_beta   90.00
_cell.angle_gamma   90.00
#
_symmetry.space_group_name_H-M   'P 1'
#
loop_
_entity.id
_entity.type
_entity.pdbx_description
1 polymer ?
#
loop_
_entity_poly.entity_id
_entity_poly.type
_entity_poly.pdbx_seq_one_letter_code
_entity_poly.pdbx_strand_id
1 'polypeptide(L)'
;MSETVEEVAAPALSPDPLLFELYGSERPPVELLPGVALSPIVNSCWLPGDAKAMLSESWIPVPPEETEASGPPPPSFNAAAPEYNEMVRRLSRCTPFQQWNKLTIQAKTIEKEMATLKGPDAEAKGAELEVLRIAISDAEAAVSELKASFTDDPLSLVPWMQALTDLADGGLTTFEVSGAGWPYCSLRSLFGELPAAAPPAGFFDGVERVLGTFKRRYEKERGPNRIQLLLKLMPNVFADAWATGGPAGAAAAVEAFVQRARANVFGPDGGTDAEGTVLPLDLVQLVWWDFTNVDPLPVLKALQKLATDQLEVNEETGEVAVSEPKKIRGIGLVDFPAEQLKAVIQAGVPITCVQVEHSVLVRSATPVLSLCARYGIKVLARGGTMGGLITEKYLGAPPPDPVKGDPDLDSVPACLDMVNNIGGWSKLQEALAVIQNIADKHGVKPETVAYRWQIDTGCFPLATTRWASRVWRQFGYLGWSSQELSGGKPGVDAALFQVESFLDVEDMTRLETLATVHAQ
;
A
#
# COMPACT_ATOMS: atom_id res chain seq x y z
N MET A 1 11.12 30.66 -42.10
CA MET A 1 10.24 31.14 -41.01
C MET A 1 10.08 29.97 -40.06
N SER A 2 10.82 30.00 -38.96
CA SER A 2 10.75 29.00 -37.89
C SER A 2 9.68 29.46 -36.91
N GLU A 3 8.51 28.84 -36.95
CA GLU A 3 7.51 29.04 -35.89
C GLU A 3 8.01 28.36 -34.62
N THR A 4 8.35 29.19 -33.65
CA THR A 4 8.50 28.80 -32.25
C THR A 4 7.15 28.34 -31.74
N VAL A 5 7.02 27.04 -31.47
CA VAL A 5 5.89 26.49 -30.72
C VAL A 5 6.03 27.03 -29.30
N GLU A 6 5.16 27.96 -28.90
CA GLU A 6 5.00 28.35 -27.51
C GLU A 6 4.57 27.12 -26.71
N GLU A 7 5.43 26.68 -25.80
CA GLU A 7 5.16 25.64 -24.84
C GLU A 7 4.08 26.17 -23.87
N VAL A 8 2.82 25.83 -24.13
CA VAL A 8 1.71 26.15 -23.22
C VAL A 8 1.97 25.40 -21.93
N ALA A 9 2.44 26.12 -20.90
CA ALA A 9 2.66 25.57 -19.57
C ALA A 9 1.36 24.90 -19.10
N ALA A 10 1.44 23.60 -18.80
CA ALA A 10 0.33 22.87 -18.22
C ALA A 10 -0.14 23.59 -16.94
N PRO A 11 -1.45 23.70 -16.68
CA PRO A 11 -1.96 24.35 -15.49
C PRO A 11 -1.37 23.67 -14.24
N ALA A 12 -0.85 24.47 -13.31
CA ALA A 12 -0.32 23.96 -12.06
C ALA A 12 -1.40 23.16 -11.32
N LEU A 13 -1.17 21.86 -11.12
CA LEU A 13 -2.09 20.99 -10.39
C LEU A 13 -2.10 21.39 -8.91
N SER A 14 -3.27 21.38 -8.29
CA SER A 14 -3.39 21.59 -6.85
C SER A 14 -2.68 20.48 -6.08
N PRO A 15 -2.10 20.77 -4.89
CA PRO A 15 -1.43 19.76 -4.08
C PRO A 15 -2.42 18.70 -3.57
N ASP A 16 -1.90 17.53 -3.23
CA ASP A 16 -2.67 16.50 -2.53
C ASP A 16 -3.13 17.05 -1.17
N PRO A 17 -4.45 17.08 -0.89
CA PRO A 17 -4.95 17.71 0.33
C PRO A 17 -4.41 17.11 1.63
N LEU A 18 -4.22 15.78 1.66
CA LEU A 18 -3.75 15.08 2.86
C LEU A 18 -2.25 15.32 3.08
N LEU A 19 -1.44 15.23 2.03
CA LEU A 19 -0.01 15.51 2.15
C LEU A 19 0.27 16.98 2.47
N PHE A 20 -0.55 17.90 1.95
CA PHE A 20 -0.47 19.31 2.28
C PHE A 20 -0.82 19.55 3.76
N GLU A 21 -1.90 18.95 4.26
CA GLU A 21 -2.31 19.09 5.67
C GLU A 21 -1.28 18.52 6.64
N LEU A 22 -0.74 17.33 6.35
CA LEU A 22 0.18 16.63 7.26
C LEU A 22 1.61 17.16 7.20
N TYR A 23 2.08 17.53 6.02
CA TYR A 23 3.50 17.75 5.75
C TYR A 23 3.80 19.09 5.08
N GLY A 24 2.79 19.90 4.75
CA GLY A 24 2.95 21.11 3.94
C GLY A 24 3.47 20.82 2.53
N SER A 25 3.27 19.59 2.02
CA SER A 25 3.78 19.20 0.71
C SER A 25 2.95 19.80 -0.42
N GLU A 26 3.65 20.36 -1.42
CA GLU A 26 3.03 20.86 -2.65
C GLU A 26 2.86 19.78 -3.74
N ARG A 27 3.15 18.51 -3.42
CA ARG A 27 3.07 17.41 -4.38
C ARG A 27 1.62 17.23 -4.86
N PRO A 28 1.35 17.27 -6.18
CA PRO A 28 0.02 16.96 -6.69
C PRO A 28 -0.28 15.45 -6.57
N PRO A 29 -1.56 15.05 -6.52
CA PRO A 29 -1.95 13.64 -6.58
C PRO A 29 -1.40 12.98 -7.85
N VAL A 30 -0.88 11.76 -7.70
CA VAL A 30 -0.41 10.94 -8.83
C VAL A 30 -1.33 9.75 -9.00
N GLU A 31 -1.74 9.48 -10.23
CA GLU A 31 -2.49 8.27 -10.58
C GLU A 31 -1.56 7.19 -11.11
N LEU A 32 -1.77 5.94 -10.67
CA LEU A 32 -1.18 4.73 -11.24
C LEU A 32 -1.82 4.39 -12.59
N LEU A 33 -3.15 4.46 -12.61
CA LEU A 33 -4.05 4.26 -13.74
C LEU A 33 -5.17 5.30 -13.60
N PRO A 34 -5.89 5.66 -14.68
CA PRO A 34 -7.05 6.53 -14.58
C PRO A 34 -8.03 6.04 -13.50
N GLY A 35 -8.28 6.85 -12.47
CA GLY A 35 -9.16 6.53 -11.34
C GLY A 35 -8.53 5.63 -10.25
N VAL A 36 -7.22 5.37 -10.30
CA VAL A 36 -6.47 4.63 -9.28
C VAL A 36 -5.29 5.48 -8.81
N ALA A 37 -5.40 6.06 -7.62
CA ALA A 37 -4.34 6.86 -7.03
C ALA A 37 -3.09 6.01 -6.68
N LEU A 38 -1.92 6.64 -6.68
CA LEU A 38 -0.65 6.07 -6.23
C LEU A 38 -0.06 6.98 -5.14
N SER A 39 0.06 6.43 -3.94
CA SER A 39 0.76 7.12 -2.85
C SER A 39 2.26 7.26 -3.15
N PRO A 40 2.95 8.30 -2.64
CA PRO A 40 4.37 8.52 -2.93
C PRO A 40 5.30 7.40 -2.46
N ILE A 41 4.88 6.64 -1.44
CA ILE A 41 5.57 5.46 -0.91
C ILE A 41 4.54 4.34 -0.80
N VAL A 42 4.89 3.16 -1.31
CA VAL A 42 4.02 1.97 -1.28
C VAL A 42 4.39 1.10 -0.08
N ASN A 43 3.40 0.58 0.63
CA ASN A 43 3.61 -0.33 1.75
C ASN A 43 3.68 -1.78 1.27
N SER A 44 4.83 -2.44 1.37
CA SER A 44 4.95 -3.88 1.15
C SER A 44 4.55 -4.64 2.41
N CYS A 45 3.40 -5.30 2.37
CA CYS A 45 2.77 -5.85 3.57
C CYS A 45 3.28 -7.25 3.89
N TRP A 46 4.32 -7.35 4.70
CA TRP A 46 4.83 -8.63 5.21
C TRP A 46 4.14 -8.99 6.51
N LEU A 47 3.27 -9.99 6.52
CA LEU A 47 2.51 -10.34 7.73
C LEU A 47 3.44 -10.78 8.88
N PRO A 48 3.16 -10.38 10.13
CA PRO A 48 3.95 -10.78 11.30
C PRO A 48 3.68 -12.23 11.74
N GLY A 49 2.64 -12.86 11.20
CA GLY A 49 2.22 -14.21 11.52
C GLY A 49 1.31 -14.80 10.44
N ASP A 50 0.81 -16.00 10.69
CA ASP A 50 -0.11 -16.66 9.78
C ASP A 50 -1.46 -15.90 9.70
N ALA A 51 -1.98 -15.75 8.49
CA ALA A 51 -3.21 -15.00 8.24
C ALA A 51 -4.43 -15.58 8.98
N LYS A 52 -4.50 -16.91 9.17
CA LYS A 52 -5.61 -17.52 9.92
C LYS A 52 -5.58 -17.10 11.39
N ALA A 53 -4.38 -17.03 11.99
CA ALA A 53 -4.22 -16.56 13.36
C ALA A 53 -4.63 -15.07 13.47
N MET A 54 -4.11 -14.23 12.57
CA MET A 54 -4.43 -12.79 12.55
C MET A 54 -5.92 -12.51 12.37
N LEU A 55 -6.58 -13.24 11.48
CA LEU A 55 -8.02 -13.12 11.21
C LEU A 55 -8.91 -13.75 12.30
N SER A 56 -8.32 -14.37 13.32
CA SER A 56 -9.01 -14.90 14.49
C SER A 56 -8.80 -14.08 15.76
N GLU A 57 -8.01 -13.00 15.68
CA GLU A 57 -7.84 -12.06 16.79
C GLU A 57 -9.16 -11.36 17.14
N SER A 58 -9.25 -10.84 18.36
CA SER A 58 -10.39 -10.04 18.81
C SER A 58 -9.91 -8.92 19.72
N TRP A 59 -10.41 -7.70 19.48
CA TRP A 59 -10.21 -6.57 20.40
C TRP A 59 -11.22 -6.58 21.56
N ILE A 60 -12.35 -7.28 21.39
CA ILE A 60 -13.43 -7.34 22.38
C ILE A 60 -12.94 -8.25 23.52
N PRO A 61 -12.84 -7.73 24.76
CA PRO A 61 -12.35 -8.52 25.88
C PRO A 61 -13.34 -9.65 26.22
N VAL A 62 -12.81 -10.85 26.45
CA VAL A 62 -13.60 -11.99 26.95
C VAL A 62 -13.86 -11.75 28.45
N PRO A 63 -15.12 -11.84 28.92
CA PRO A 63 -15.40 -11.82 30.36
C PRO A 63 -14.63 -12.94 31.06
N PRO A 64 -14.02 -12.72 32.24
CA PRO A 64 -13.41 -13.81 32.98
C PRO A 64 -14.44 -14.92 33.24
N GLU A 65 -14.05 -16.18 33.07
CA GLU A 65 -14.89 -17.32 33.47
C GLU A 65 -15.25 -17.19 34.95
N GLU A 66 -16.48 -17.55 35.34
CA GLU A 66 -16.99 -17.52 36.73
C GLU A 66 -16.30 -18.56 37.65
N THR A 67 -14.97 -18.71 37.56
CA THR A 67 -14.19 -19.55 38.45
C THR A 67 -13.60 -18.70 39.58
N GLU A 68 -14.23 -18.82 40.74
CA GLU A 68 -13.76 -18.39 42.07
C GLU A 68 -13.22 -16.95 42.18
N ALA A 69 -14.10 -15.96 41.97
CA ALA A 69 -13.83 -14.58 42.33
C ALA A 69 -13.70 -14.41 43.86
N SER A 70 -12.49 -14.59 44.39
CA SER A 70 -12.11 -14.23 45.77
C SER A 70 -11.59 -12.79 45.90
N GLY A 71 -11.76 -11.97 44.85
CA GLY A 71 -11.32 -10.57 44.80
C GLY A 71 -12.46 -9.56 44.87
N PRO A 72 -12.15 -8.28 45.18
CA PRO A 72 -13.13 -7.20 45.06
C PRO A 72 -13.64 -7.12 43.61
N PRO A 73 -14.92 -6.72 43.39
CA PRO A 73 -15.46 -6.56 42.06
C PRO A 73 -14.61 -5.55 41.26
N PRO A 74 -14.47 -5.73 39.94
CA PRO A 74 -13.76 -4.76 39.11
C PRO A 74 -14.41 -3.37 39.24
N PRO A 75 -13.62 -2.28 39.13
CA PRO A 75 -14.18 -0.93 39.20
C PRO A 75 -15.19 -0.70 38.07
N SER A 76 -16.19 0.14 38.33
CA SER A 76 -17.26 0.46 37.35
C SER A 76 -16.77 1.25 36.13
N PHE A 77 -15.54 1.78 36.18
CA PHE A 77 -14.90 2.51 35.10
C PHE A 77 -13.45 2.05 34.92
N ASN A 78 -13.08 1.72 33.69
CA ASN A 78 -11.72 1.37 33.30
C ASN A 78 -11.19 2.40 32.30
N ALA A 79 -10.34 3.33 32.75
CA ALA A 79 -9.74 4.36 31.90
C ALA A 79 -8.82 3.79 30.79
N ALA A 80 -8.32 2.57 30.95
CA ALA A 80 -7.44 1.92 29.97
C ALA A 80 -8.20 1.11 28.92
N ALA A 81 -9.53 1.09 28.95
CA ALA A 81 -10.32 0.28 28.01
C ALA A 81 -10.19 0.81 26.56
N PRO A 82 -10.14 -0.06 25.53
CA PRO A 82 -10.03 0.35 24.13
C PRO A 82 -11.13 1.30 23.66
N GLU A 83 -12.33 1.20 24.24
CA GLU A 83 -13.49 2.04 23.96
C GLU A 83 -13.25 3.52 24.26
N TYR A 84 -12.41 3.83 25.25
CA TYR A 84 -12.07 5.21 25.63
C TYR A 84 -10.78 5.71 24.98
N ASN A 85 -10.05 4.83 24.30
CA ASN A 85 -8.73 5.13 23.74
C ASN A 85 -8.76 4.98 22.21
N GLU A 86 -8.73 3.75 21.71
CA GLU A 86 -8.61 3.46 20.28
C GLU A 86 -9.91 3.78 19.52
N MET A 87 -11.06 3.36 20.05
CA MET A 87 -12.34 3.59 19.40
C MET A 87 -12.62 5.08 19.21
N VAL A 88 -12.32 5.91 20.22
CA VAL A 88 -12.51 7.37 20.14
C VAL A 88 -11.66 7.96 19.01
N ARG A 89 -10.38 7.57 18.94
CA ARG A 89 -9.47 8.04 17.88
C ARG A 89 -9.96 7.63 16.50
N ARG A 90 -10.29 6.35 16.31
CA ARG A 90 -10.79 5.81 15.04
C ARG A 90 -12.09 6.48 14.61
N LEU A 91 -13.09 6.53 15.50
CA LEU A 91 -14.40 7.12 15.22
C LEU A 91 -14.29 8.61 14.86
N SER A 92 -13.42 9.36 15.56
CA SER A 92 -13.25 10.80 15.31
C SER A 92 -12.76 11.12 13.90
N ARG A 93 -12.10 10.16 13.23
CA ARG A 93 -11.58 10.32 11.86
C ARG A 93 -12.49 9.73 10.79
N CYS A 94 -13.58 9.07 11.18
CA CYS A 94 -14.52 8.50 10.23
C CYS A 94 -15.29 9.59 9.46
N THR A 95 -15.63 9.30 8.20
CA THR A 95 -16.32 10.24 7.31
C THR A 95 -17.65 10.74 7.90
N PRO A 96 -18.53 9.89 8.46
CA PRO A 96 -19.78 10.36 9.07
C PRO A 96 -19.55 11.34 10.22
N PHE A 97 -18.51 11.12 11.05
CA PHE A 97 -18.21 11.98 12.19
C PHE A 97 -17.67 13.35 11.74
N GLN A 98 -16.77 13.36 10.76
CA GLN A 98 -16.25 14.59 10.16
C GLN A 98 -17.37 15.41 9.49
N GLN A 99 -18.29 14.73 8.79
CA GLN A 99 -19.45 15.36 8.18
C GLN A 99 -20.40 15.95 9.24
N TRP A 100 -20.73 15.19 10.28
CA TRP A 100 -21.56 15.67 11.40
C TRP A 100 -20.96 16.93 12.06
N ASN A 101 -19.65 16.91 12.33
CA ASN A 101 -18.94 18.06 12.91
C ASN A 101 -19.02 19.29 11.99
N LYS A 102 -18.75 19.13 10.68
CA LYS A 102 -18.82 20.21 9.70
C LYS A 102 -20.22 20.82 9.63
N LEU A 103 -21.27 19.99 9.58
CA LEU A 103 -22.65 20.45 9.53
C LEU A 103 -23.05 21.23 10.79
N THR A 104 -22.59 20.78 11.97
CA THR A 104 -22.86 21.47 13.24
C THR A 104 -22.18 22.84 13.31
N ILE A 105 -20.95 22.95 12.78
CA ILE A 105 -20.24 24.24 12.68
C ILE A 105 -20.99 25.20 11.72
N GLN A 106 -21.48 24.69 10.59
CA GLN A 106 -22.26 25.47 9.63
C GLN A 106 -23.58 25.96 10.23
N ALA A 107 -24.33 25.07 10.90
CA ALA A 107 -25.57 25.42 11.58
C ALA A 107 -25.36 26.53 12.62
N LYS A 108 -24.32 26.42 13.45
CA LYS A 108 -23.96 27.46 14.43
C LYS A 108 -23.60 28.80 13.78
N THR A 109 -22.98 28.77 12.60
CA THR A 109 -22.63 29.98 11.85
C THR A 109 -23.90 30.68 11.35
N ILE A 110 -24.84 29.91 10.78
CA ILE A 110 -26.13 30.43 10.32
C ILE A 110 -26.97 30.96 11.48
N GLU A 111 -27.02 30.26 12.62
CA GLU A 111 -27.71 30.75 13.83
C GLU A 111 -27.18 32.12 14.28
N LYS A 112 -25.86 32.33 14.18
CA LYS A 112 -25.22 33.61 14.50
C LYS A 112 -25.55 34.70 13.47
N GLU A 113 -25.56 34.37 12.19
CA GLU A 113 -25.95 35.30 11.11
C GLU A 113 -27.41 35.74 11.26
N MET A 114 -28.31 34.78 11.50
CA MET A 114 -29.74 35.01 11.70
C MET A 114 -30.04 35.99 12.83
N ALA A 115 -29.27 35.96 13.92
CA ALA A 115 -29.45 36.87 15.05
C ALA A 115 -29.30 38.36 14.67
N THR A 116 -28.65 38.65 13.54
CA THR A 116 -28.43 40.01 13.03
C THR A 116 -29.34 40.40 11.85
N LEU A 117 -30.03 39.42 11.27
CA LEU A 117 -30.91 39.61 10.10
C LEU A 117 -32.37 39.81 10.54
N LYS A 118 -33.17 40.41 9.65
CA LYS A 118 -34.62 40.61 9.85
C LYS A 118 -35.38 40.39 8.56
N GLY A 119 -36.67 40.07 8.67
CA GLY A 119 -37.56 39.95 7.53
C GLY A 119 -37.19 38.78 6.60
N PRO A 120 -37.30 38.93 5.27
CA PRO A 120 -37.16 37.83 4.31
C PRO A 120 -35.80 37.11 4.40
N ASP A 121 -34.71 37.83 4.67
CA ASP A 121 -33.37 37.24 4.76
C ASP A 121 -33.22 36.34 5.99
N ALA A 122 -33.89 36.69 7.11
CA ALA A 122 -33.92 35.85 8.30
C ALA A 122 -34.79 34.60 8.10
N GLU A 123 -35.90 34.72 7.37
CA GLU A 123 -36.75 33.57 7.01
C GLU A 123 -36.01 32.60 6.07
N ALA A 124 -35.30 33.11 5.06
CA ALA A 124 -34.50 32.31 4.15
C ALA A 124 -33.38 31.54 4.88
N LYS A 125 -32.66 32.22 5.79
CA LYS A 125 -31.65 31.57 6.65
C LYS A 125 -32.26 30.57 7.63
N GLY A 126 -33.48 30.81 8.12
CA GLY A 126 -34.22 29.85 8.93
C GLY A 126 -34.55 28.55 8.18
N ALA A 127 -34.95 28.66 6.90
CA ALA A 127 -35.16 27.48 6.06
C ALA A 127 -33.85 26.72 5.78
N GLU A 128 -32.75 27.43 5.53
CA GLU A 128 -31.40 26.83 5.38
C GLU A 128 -30.99 26.07 6.65
N LEU A 129 -31.26 26.64 7.84
CA LEU A 129 -30.96 26.01 9.13
C LEU A 129 -31.78 24.72 9.35
N GLU A 130 -33.06 24.70 8.97
CA GLU A 130 -33.88 23.48 9.08
C GLU A 130 -33.38 22.36 8.17
N VAL A 131 -32.95 22.68 6.94
CA VAL A 131 -32.29 21.71 6.05
C VAL A 131 -31.02 21.14 6.70
N LEU A 132 -30.19 22.01 7.32
CA LEU A 132 -29.00 21.56 8.03
C LEU A 132 -29.33 20.71 9.26
N ARG A 133 -30.40 21.01 10.01
CA ARG A 133 -30.82 20.19 11.17
C ARG A 133 -31.20 18.77 10.76
N ILE A 134 -31.91 18.62 9.64
CA ILE A 134 -32.22 17.30 9.07
C ILE A 134 -30.92 16.58 8.71
N ALA A 135 -30.01 17.24 7.98
CA ALA A 135 -28.73 16.65 7.60
C ALA A 135 -27.85 16.29 8.82
N ILE A 136 -27.87 17.06 9.91
CA ILE A 136 -27.19 16.75 11.16
C ILE A 136 -27.78 15.48 11.79
N SER A 137 -29.11 15.37 11.83
CA SER A 137 -29.79 14.17 12.36
C SER A 137 -29.41 12.91 11.58
N ASP A 138 -29.38 12.99 10.25
CA ASP A 138 -28.98 11.86 9.39
C ASP A 138 -27.51 11.49 9.63
N ALA A 139 -26.63 12.48 9.73
CA ALA A 139 -25.21 12.25 10.03
C ALA A 139 -25.00 11.65 11.43
N GLU A 140 -25.77 12.07 12.44
CA GLU A 140 -25.74 11.52 13.79
C GLU A 140 -26.18 10.05 13.83
N ALA A 141 -27.22 9.69 13.06
CA ALA A 141 -27.65 8.31 12.89
C ALA A 141 -26.53 7.45 12.26
N ALA A 142 -25.89 7.96 11.21
CA ALA A 142 -24.75 7.29 10.56
C ALA A 142 -23.53 7.13 11.50
N VAL A 143 -23.24 8.13 12.34
CA VAL A 143 -22.19 8.03 13.38
C VAL A 143 -22.54 6.94 14.40
N SER A 144 -23.81 6.88 14.83
CA SER A 144 -24.27 5.89 15.80
C SER A 144 -24.19 4.46 15.25
N GLU A 145 -24.62 4.26 14.01
CA GLU A 145 -24.51 2.98 13.31
C GLU A 145 -23.04 2.56 13.14
N LEU A 146 -22.18 3.48 12.67
CA LEU A 146 -20.76 3.19 12.48
C LEU A 146 -20.08 2.85 13.82
N LYS A 147 -20.42 3.58 14.90
CA LYS A 147 -19.93 3.30 16.24
C LYS A 147 -20.31 1.89 16.71
N ALA A 148 -21.57 1.48 16.54
CA ALA A 148 -22.01 0.13 16.87
C ALA A 148 -21.24 -0.94 16.08
N SER A 149 -20.92 -0.66 14.81
CA SER A 149 -20.18 -1.60 13.97
C SER A 149 -18.75 -1.89 14.41
N PHE A 150 -18.16 -1.12 15.34
CA PHE A 150 -16.86 -1.47 15.94
C PHE A 150 -17.00 -2.65 16.91
N THR A 151 -18.08 -2.71 17.68
CA THR A 151 -18.33 -3.83 18.61
C THR A 151 -18.90 -5.06 17.91
N ASP A 152 -19.53 -4.89 16.75
CA ASP A 152 -20.03 -6.03 15.95
C ASP A 152 -18.88 -6.77 15.23
N ASP A 153 -17.75 -6.10 15.02
CA ASP A 153 -16.61 -6.61 14.28
C ASP A 153 -15.38 -6.74 15.20
N PRO A 154 -15.03 -7.97 15.63
CA PRO A 154 -13.91 -8.20 16.55
C PRO A 154 -12.55 -7.86 15.94
N LEU A 155 -12.44 -7.69 14.62
CA LEU A 155 -11.19 -7.30 13.94
C LEU A 155 -11.02 -5.79 13.79
N SER A 156 -12.03 -4.98 14.12
CA SER A 156 -12.02 -3.55 13.78
C SER A 156 -10.92 -2.74 14.51
N LEU A 157 -10.59 -3.10 15.75
CA LEU A 157 -9.60 -2.43 16.60
C LEU A 157 -8.41 -3.33 17.00
N VAL A 158 -8.20 -4.46 16.32
CA VAL A 158 -7.02 -5.30 16.58
C VAL A 158 -5.73 -4.56 16.16
N PRO A 159 -4.57 -4.85 16.79
CA PRO A 159 -3.36 -4.07 16.59
C PRO A 159 -2.89 -3.98 15.12
N TRP A 160 -3.04 -5.06 14.33
CA TRP A 160 -2.63 -5.05 12.93
C TRP A 160 -3.56 -4.19 12.05
N MET A 161 -4.86 -4.13 12.36
CA MET A 161 -5.82 -3.26 11.68
C MET A 161 -5.48 -1.79 11.96
N GLN A 162 -5.08 -1.50 13.21
CA GLN A 162 -4.64 -0.16 13.59
C GLN A 162 -3.36 0.26 12.86
N ALA A 163 -2.35 -0.62 12.81
CA ALA A 163 -1.10 -0.32 12.12
C ALA A 163 -1.29 0.02 10.63
N LEU A 164 -2.15 -0.74 9.92
CA LEU A 164 -2.48 -0.45 8.52
C LEU A 164 -3.31 0.84 8.37
N THR A 165 -4.24 1.09 9.29
CA THR A 165 -5.02 2.34 9.32
C THR A 165 -4.13 3.56 9.51
N ASP A 166 -3.19 3.50 10.44
CA ASP A 166 -2.26 4.60 10.73
C ASP A 166 -1.35 4.89 9.52
N LEU A 167 -0.89 3.87 8.81
CA LEU A 167 -0.12 4.04 7.57
C LEU A 167 -0.94 4.73 6.48
N ALA A 168 -2.18 4.29 6.27
CA ALA A 168 -3.08 4.90 5.30
C ALA A 168 -3.40 6.36 5.65
N ASP A 169 -3.67 6.65 6.93
CA ASP A 169 -3.87 7.99 7.46
C ASP A 169 -2.63 8.88 7.33
N GLY A 170 -1.44 8.29 7.30
CA GLY A 170 -0.18 8.99 7.01
C GLY A 170 0.04 9.33 5.53
N GLY A 171 -0.93 9.06 4.65
CA GLY A 171 -0.84 9.31 3.21
C GLY A 171 -0.26 8.15 2.41
N LEU A 172 -0.06 6.98 3.02
CA LEU A 172 0.48 5.78 2.37
C LEU A 172 -0.67 4.81 2.04
N THR A 173 -1.50 5.16 1.07
CA THR A 173 -2.74 4.45 0.77
C THR A 173 -2.61 3.29 -0.21
N THR A 174 -1.41 3.07 -0.76
CA THR A 174 -1.12 1.96 -1.68
C THR A 174 -0.42 0.83 -0.93
N PHE A 175 -1.02 -0.36 -0.96
CA PHE A 175 -0.50 -1.56 -0.29
C PHE A 175 -0.23 -2.65 -1.30
N GLU A 176 0.93 -3.29 -1.17
CA GLU A 176 1.37 -4.36 -2.03
C GLU A 176 1.38 -5.69 -1.26
N VAL A 177 0.87 -6.73 -1.94
CA VAL A 177 0.87 -8.11 -1.45
C VAL A 177 2.28 -8.68 -1.57
N SER A 178 2.90 -8.95 -0.42
CA SER A 178 4.25 -9.51 -0.33
C SER A 178 4.46 -10.28 0.97
N GLY A 179 5.65 -10.85 1.11
CA GLY A 179 6.11 -11.53 2.32
C GLY A 179 7.45 -12.18 2.05
N ALA A 180 7.91 -12.99 3.00
CA ALA A 180 9.09 -13.82 2.82
C ALA A 180 8.90 -14.75 1.60
N GLY A 181 9.72 -14.55 0.58
CA GLY A 181 9.69 -15.31 -0.67
C GLY A 181 11.00 -16.05 -0.93
N TRP A 182 11.21 -16.46 -2.18
CA TRP A 182 12.45 -17.09 -2.63
C TRP A 182 13.68 -16.19 -2.36
N PRO A 183 14.82 -16.76 -1.93
CA PRO A 183 15.06 -18.18 -1.63
C PRO A 183 14.74 -18.58 -0.18
N TYR A 184 14.39 -17.63 0.68
CA TYR A 184 14.28 -17.81 2.13
C TYR A 184 12.83 -18.03 2.60
N CYS A 185 12.18 -19.07 2.05
CA CYS A 185 10.83 -19.46 2.42
C CYS A 185 10.65 -20.99 2.40
N SER A 186 9.44 -21.46 2.72
CA SER A 186 9.09 -22.88 2.50
C SER A 186 9.06 -23.17 0.99
N LEU A 187 10.14 -23.76 0.47
CA LEU A 187 10.21 -24.15 -0.95
C LEU A 187 9.15 -25.18 -1.34
N ARG A 188 8.74 -26.04 -0.41
CA ARG A 188 7.62 -26.98 -0.63
C ARG A 188 6.31 -26.23 -0.85
N SER A 189 6.07 -25.15 -0.10
CA SER A 189 4.85 -24.35 -0.28
C SER A 189 4.89 -23.51 -1.56
N LEU A 190 6.08 -23.16 -2.04
CA LEU A 190 6.27 -22.34 -3.24
C LEU A 190 6.24 -23.17 -4.54
N PHE A 191 6.94 -24.29 -4.57
CA PHE A 191 7.16 -25.10 -5.78
C PHE A 191 6.65 -26.55 -5.68
N GLY A 192 6.06 -26.94 -4.54
CA GLY A 192 5.53 -28.28 -4.37
C GLY A 192 4.21 -28.50 -5.11
N GLU A 193 3.97 -29.76 -5.48
CA GLU A 193 2.69 -30.21 -6.00
C GLU A 193 1.61 -30.22 -4.91
N LEU A 194 0.42 -29.75 -5.26
CA LEU A 194 -0.74 -29.77 -4.38
C LEU A 194 -1.67 -30.95 -4.75
N PRO A 195 -2.39 -31.55 -3.78
CA PRO A 195 -3.40 -32.55 -4.08
C PRO A 195 -4.48 -31.98 -5.01
N ALA A 196 -5.04 -32.79 -5.90
CA ALA A 196 -6.06 -32.35 -6.88
C ALA A 196 -7.32 -31.73 -6.24
N ALA A 197 -7.62 -32.02 -4.98
CA ALA A 197 -8.73 -31.45 -4.23
C ALA A 197 -8.42 -30.10 -3.56
N ALA A 198 -7.17 -29.61 -3.64
CA ALA A 198 -6.79 -28.34 -3.06
C ALA A 198 -7.45 -27.18 -3.83
N PRO A 199 -7.92 -26.12 -3.14
CA PRO A 199 -8.39 -24.92 -3.82
C PRO A 199 -7.24 -24.24 -4.58
N PRO A 200 -7.52 -23.44 -5.62
CA PRO A 200 -6.50 -22.72 -6.41
C PRO A 200 -5.95 -21.51 -5.63
N ALA A 201 -5.36 -21.77 -4.47
CA ALA A 201 -4.72 -20.80 -3.57
C ALA A 201 -3.23 -20.63 -3.93
N GLY A 202 -2.78 -19.38 -3.96
CA GLY A 202 -1.42 -19.01 -4.32
C GLY A 202 -0.60 -18.76 -3.07
N PHE A 203 0.71 -18.58 -3.24
CA PHE A 203 1.64 -18.44 -2.13
C PHE A 203 1.29 -17.29 -1.16
N PHE A 204 0.76 -16.18 -1.68
CA PHE A 204 0.38 -15.00 -0.89
C PHE A 204 -1.12 -14.89 -0.55
N ASP A 205 -1.89 -15.98 -0.67
CA ASP A 205 -3.35 -15.98 -0.41
C ASP A 205 -3.73 -15.38 0.96
N GLY A 206 -2.99 -15.72 2.02
CA GLY A 206 -3.25 -15.19 3.35
C GLY A 206 -3.10 -13.67 3.44
N VAL A 207 -2.11 -13.11 2.74
CA VAL A 207 -1.84 -11.67 2.69
C VAL A 207 -2.96 -10.94 1.95
N GLU A 208 -3.43 -11.51 0.83
CA GLU A 208 -4.59 -11.01 0.09
C GLU A 208 -5.84 -10.92 0.98
N ARG A 209 -6.11 -11.97 1.79
CA ARG A 209 -7.26 -11.99 2.70
C ARG A 209 -7.18 -10.96 3.82
N VAL A 210 -6.00 -10.78 4.43
CA VAL A 210 -5.79 -9.76 5.47
C VAL A 210 -5.97 -8.35 4.89
N LEU A 211 -5.31 -8.04 3.76
CA LEU A 211 -5.42 -6.73 3.11
C LEU A 211 -6.82 -6.46 2.56
N GLY A 212 -7.50 -7.47 2.03
CA GLY A 212 -8.90 -7.35 1.60
C GLY A 212 -9.83 -7.01 2.77
N THR A 213 -9.62 -7.65 3.93
CA THR A 213 -10.38 -7.37 5.16
C THR A 213 -10.12 -5.96 5.65
N PHE A 214 -8.85 -5.52 5.67
CA PHE A 214 -8.48 -4.14 5.97
C PHE A 214 -9.12 -3.12 5.01
N LYS A 215 -9.00 -3.33 3.69
CA LYS A 215 -9.57 -2.42 2.68
C LYS A 215 -11.08 -2.23 2.90
N ARG A 216 -11.84 -3.32 3.05
CA ARG A 216 -13.29 -3.24 3.27
C ARG A 216 -13.63 -2.49 4.57
N ARG A 217 -12.89 -2.75 5.65
CA ARG A 217 -13.09 -2.05 6.92
C ARG A 217 -12.77 -0.56 6.81
N TYR A 218 -11.64 -0.21 6.22
CA TYR A 218 -11.22 1.17 6.03
C TYR A 218 -12.19 1.94 5.14
N GLU A 219 -12.67 1.34 4.05
CA GLU A 219 -13.63 1.98 3.14
C GLU A 219 -15.02 2.14 3.75
N LYS A 220 -15.45 1.22 4.62
CA LYS A 220 -16.65 1.41 5.45
C LYS A 220 -16.52 2.61 6.38
N GLU A 221 -15.33 2.85 6.94
CA GLU A 221 -15.07 3.95 7.89
C GLU A 221 -14.81 5.32 7.22
N ARG A 222 -14.11 5.32 6.08
CA ARG A 222 -13.54 6.52 5.43
C ARG A 222 -14.10 6.82 4.04
N GLY A 223 -15.00 5.97 3.54
CA GLY A 223 -15.59 6.06 2.21
C GLY A 223 -14.82 5.22 1.16
N PRO A 224 -15.42 5.06 -0.03
CA PRO A 224 -14.93 4.13 -1.05
C PRO A 224 -13.62 4.58 -1.71
N ASN A 225 -12.91 3.64 -2.33
CA ASN A 225 -11.74 3.86 -3.19
C ASN A 225 -10.56 4.58 -2.50
N ARG A 226 -10.43 4.42 -1.17
CA ARG A 226 -9.35 5.06 -0.40
C ARG A 226 -8.08 4.23 -0.29
N ILE A 227 -8.17 2.91 -0.46
CA ILE A 227 -7.05 1.97 -0.35
C ILE A 227 -6.85 1.29 -1.69
N GLN A 228 -5.64 1.34 -2.22
CA GLN A 228 -5.27 0.65 -3.46
C GLN A 228 -4.46 -0.60 -3.14
N LEU A 229 -4.84 -1.75 -3.72
CA LEU A 229 -4.16 -3.03 -3.50
C LEU A 229 -3.44 -3.50 -4.76
N LEU A 230 -2.12 -3.66 -4.69
CA LEU A 230 -1.30 -4.27 -5.73
C LEU A 230 -1.13 -5.76 -5.41
N LEU A 231 -1.81 -6.61 -6.17
CA LEU A 231 -1.79 -8.07 -5.95
C LEU A 231 -0.61 -8.71 -6.67
N LYS A 232 -0.24 -9.93 -6.26
CA LYS A 232 0.93 -10.63 -6.81
C LYS A 232 0.59 -12.05 -7.26
N LEU A 233 0.69 -12.28 -8.57
CA LEU A 233 0.56 -13.58 -9.21
C LEU A 233 1.94 -14.21 -9.38
N MET A 234 2.13 -15.38 -8.74
CA MET A 234 3.35 -16.19 -8.83
C MET A 234 2.97 -17.62 -9.23
N PRO A 235 2.75 -17.90 -10.53
CA PRO A 235 2.39 -19.25 -10.94
C PRO A 235 3.56 -20.20 -10.71
N ASN A 236 3.28 -21.43 -10.26
CA ASN A 236 4.28 -22.49 -10.24
C ASN A 236 4.46 -23.03 -11.67
N VAL A 237 5.36 -22.40 -12.43
CA VAL A 237 5.63 -22.76 -13.83
C VAL A 237 6.32 -24.12 -13.99
N PHE A 238 6.74 -24.72 -12.88
CA PHE A 238 7.40 -26.03 -12.83
C PHE A 238 6.43 -27.17 -12.51
N ALA A 239 5.16 -26.86 -12.22
CA ALA A 239 4.17 -27.87 -11.86
C ALA A 239 3.79 -28.77 -13.04
N ASP A 240 3.45 -30.03 -12.76
CA ASP A 240 3.03 -31.02 -13.77
C ASP A 240 1.80 -30.53 -14.55
N ALA A 241 0.84 -29.91 -13.86
CA ALA A 241 -0.34 -29.32 -14.46
C ALA A 241 0.00 -28.15 -15.41
N TRP A 242 1.07 -27.41 -15.13
CA TRP A 242 1.55 -26.34 -16.01
C TRP A 242 2.14 -26.90 -17.30
N ALA A 243 3.03 -27.88 -17.17
CA ALA A 243 3.69 -28.53 -18.30
C ALA A 243 2.69 -29.23 -19.25
N THR A 244 1.63 -29.83 -18.69
CA THR A 244 0.63 -30.58 -19.47
C THR A 244 -0.50 -29.70 -20.01
N GLY A 245 -0.85 -28.60 -19.34
CA GLY A 245 -1.98 -27.73 -19.70
C GLY A 245 -1.71 -26.79 -20.88
N GLY A 246 -0.44 -26.50 -21.18
CA GLY A 246 -0.06 -25.58 -22.26
C GLY A 246 -0.67 -24.18 -22.11
N PRO A 247 -0.80 -23.40 -23.22
CA PRO A 247 -1.33 -22.05 -23.17
C PRO A 247 -2.77 -21.94 -22.62
N ALA A 248 -3.62 -22.93 -22.89
CA ALA A 248 -4.99 -22.96 -22.38
C ALA A 248 -5.02 -23.19 -20.85
N GLY A 249 -4.18 -24.10 -20.35
CA GLY A 249 -4.02 -24.30 -18.91
C GLY A 249 -3.47 -23.06 -18.19
N ALA A 250 -2.51 -22.36 -18.81
CA ALA A 250 -2.00 -21.09 -18.29
C ALA A 250 -3.10 -20.02 -18.18
N ALA A 251 -3.93 -19.86 -19.23
CA ALA A 251 -5.04 -18.92 -19.21
C ALA A 251 -6.09 -19.28 -18.12
N ALA A 252 -6.47 -20.55 -18.02
CA ALA A 252 -7.40 -21.03 -17.00
C ALA A 252 -6.86 -20.81 -15.57
N ALA A 253 -5.56 -21.01 -15.34
CA ALA A 253 -4.91 -20.75 -14.06
C ALA A 253 -4.96 -19.26 -13.69
N VAL A 254 -4.75 -18.36 -14.67
CA VAL A 254 -4.88 -16.91 -14.48
C VAL A 254 -6.32 -16.52 -14.13
N GLU A 255 -7.31 -17.05 -14.84
CA GLU A 255 -8.73 -16.77 -14.57
C GLU A 255 -9.13 -17.25 -13.17
N ALA A 256 -8.72 -18.46 -12.78
CA ALA A 256 -8.97 -19.00 -11.45
C ALA A 256 -8.30 -18.16 -10.34
N PHE A 257 -7.06 -17.70 -10.57
CA PHE A 257 -6.39 -16.77 -9.66
C PHE A 257 -7.17 -15.46 -9.51
N VAL A 258 -7.54 -14.81 -10.62
CA VAL A 258 -8.26 -13.53 -10.59
C VAL A 258 -9.62 -13.68 -9.91
N GLN A 259 -10.37 -14.75 -10.19
CA GLN A 259 -11.65 -15.01 -9.53
C GLN A 259 -11.48 -15.14 -8.00
N ARG A 260 -10.50 -15.93 -7.55
CA ARG A 260 -10.23 -16.12 -6.12
C ARG A 260 -9.73 -14.84 -5.45
N ALA A 261 -8.84 -14.09 -6.11
CA ALA A 261 -8.35 -12.82 -5.61
C ALA A 261 -9.47 -11.78 -5.44
N ARG A 262 -10.44 -11.74 -6.35
CA ARG A 262 -11.65 -10.91 -6.20
C ARG A 262 -12.44 -11.27 -4.95
N ALA A 263 -12.64 -12.56 -4.68
CA ALA A 263 -13.32 -13.00 -3.46
C ALA A 263 -12.54 -12.61 -2.18
N ASN A 264 -11.20 -12.71 -2.21
CA ASN A 264 -10.35 -12.27 -1.10
C ASN A 264 -10.49 -10.76 -0.83
N VAL A 265 -10.46 -9.93 -1.89
CA VAL A 265 -10.47 -8.46 -1.80
C VAL A 265 -11.85 -7.90 -1.50
N PHE A 266 -12.88 -8.33 -2.23
CA PHE A 266 -14.23 -7.75 -2.13
C PHE A 266 -15.15 -8.52 -1.16
N GLY A 267 -14.75 -9.70 -0.70
CA GLY A 267 -15.60 -10.57 0.10
C GLY A 267 -16.56 -11.41 -0.76
N PRO A 268 -17.34 -12.32 -0.14
CA PRO A 268 -18.20 -13.26 -0.85
C PRO A 268 -19.38 -12.56 -1.57
N ASP A 269 -19.92 -11.51 -0.96
CA ASP A 269 -21.11 -10.79 -1.47
C ASP A 269 -20.75 -9.46 -2.17
N GLY A 270 -19.45 -9.16 -2.30
CA GLY A 270 -18.96 -7.92 -2.89
C GLY A 270 -18.43 -8.11 -4.32
N GLY A 271 -17.90 -7.02 -4.89
CA GLY A 271 -17.21 -7.04 -6.18
C GLY A 271 -18.10 -6.70 -7.37
N THR A 272 -19.31 -6.22 -7.11
CA THR A 272 -20.17 -5.50 -8.05
C THR A 272 -20.63 -4.18 -7.45
N ASP A 273 -20.91 -3.18 -8.28
CA ASP A 273 -21.57 -1.95 -7.85
C ASP A 273 -23.10 -2.15 -7.71
N ALA A 274 -23.82 -1.07 -7.37
CA ALA A 274 -25.27 -1.10 -7.12
C ALA A 274 -26.07 -1.46 -8.38
N GLU A 275 -25.51 -1.18 -9.56
CA GLU A 275 -26.07 -1.48 -10.87
C GLU A 275 -25.74 -2.91 -11.34
N GLY A 276 -24.95 -3.66 -10.57
CA GLY A 276 -24.53 -5.04 -10.88
C GLY A 276 -23.30 -5.13 -11.78
N THR A 277 -22.61 -4.01 -12.04
CA THR A 277 -21.37 -3.99 -12.82
C THR A 277 -20.21 -4.54 -12.02
N VAL A 278 -19.42 -5.41 -12.64
CA VAL A 278 -18.25 -6.02 -12.02
C VAL A 278 -17.19 -4.96 -11.69
N LEU A 279 -16.81 -4.84 -10.42
CA LEU A 279 -15.74 -3.94 -9.98
C LEU A 279 -14.37 -4.57 -10.23
N PRO A 280 -13.48 -4.00 -11.05
CA PRO A 280 -12.16 -4.60 -11.31
C PRO A 280 -11.19 -4.45 -10.12
N LEU A 281 -10.28 -5.41 -9.98
CA LEU A 281 -9.13 -5.30 -9.07
C LEU A 281 -8.17 -4.19 -9.54
N ASP A 282 -7.50 -3.51 -8.62
CA ASP A 282 -6.66 -2.35 -8.95
C ASP A 282 -5.48 -2.73 -9.86
N LEU A 283 -4.65 -3.69 -9.46
CA LEU A 283 -3.51 -4.13 -10.27
C LEU A 283 -3.10 -5.56 -9.91
N VAL A 284 -2.68 -6.34 -10.91
CA VAL A 284 -2.04 -7.65 -10.71
C VAL A 284 -0.59 -7.59 -11.21
N GLN A 285 0.35 -7.87 -10.33
CA GLN A 285 1.77 -7.97 -10.64
C GLN A 285 2.14 -9.43 -10.96
N LEU A 286 2.82 -9.65 -12.08
CA LEU A 286 3.34 -10.96 -12.46
C LEU A 286 4.79 -11.11 -12.01
N VAL A 287 5.06 -12.16 -11.24
CA VAL A 287 6.42 -12.68 -10.99
C VAL A 287 6.64 -13.88 -11.89
N TRP A 288 7.84 -13.98 -12.48
CA TRP A 288 8.20 -15.10 -13.33
C TRP A 288 9.50 -15.75 -12.87
N TRP A 289 9.55 -17.08 -12.92
CA TRP A 289 10.65 -17.85 -12.34
C TRP A 289 11.76 -18.20 -13.32
N ASP A 290 11.40 -18.56 -14.56
CA ASP A 290 12.35 -19.02 -15.56
C ASP A 290 11.91 -18.61 -16.97
N PHE A 291 12.61 -17.62 -17.52
CA PHE A 291 12.38 -17.12 -18.88
C PHE A 291 13.00 -18.00 -19.97
N THR A 292 13.86 -18.96 -19.61
CA THR A 292 14.58 -19.81 -20.57
C THR A 292 13.67 -20.93 -21.07
N ASN A 293 12.94 -21.56 -20.15
CA ASN A 293 12.17 -22.77 -20.44
C ASN A 293 10.66 -22.52 -20.57
N VAL A 294 10.15 -21.41 -20.03
CA VAL A 294 8.71 -21.10 -20.05
C VAL A 294 8.48 -19.65 -20.44
N ASP A 295 7.74 -19.43 -21.53
CA ASP A 295 7.39 -18.09 -22.02
C ASP A 295 6.23 -17.48 -21.17
N PRO A 296 6.39 -16.28 -20.60
CA PRO A 296 5.31 -15.59 -19.87
C PRO A 296 4.20 -15.04 -20.77
N LEU A 297 4.39 -14.98 -22.09
CA LEU A 297 3.46 -14.29 -23.00
C LEU A 297 2.02 -14.82 -22.94
N PRO A 298 1.72 -16.14 -22.89
CA PRO A 298 0.36 -16.62 -22.75
C PRO A 298 -0.36 -16.10 -21.49
N VAL A 299 0.37 -16.02 -20.36
CA VAL A 299 -0.13 -15.48 -19.09
C VAL A 299 -0.42 -13.99 -19.21
N LEU A 300 0.52 -13.25 -19.82
CA LEU A 300 0.36 -11.80 -20.02
C LEU A 300 -0.79 -11.48 -20.96
N LYS A 301 -1.05 -12.31 -21.98
CA LYS A 301 -2.21 -12.16 -22.87
C LYS A 301 -3.52 -12.49 -22.18
N ALA A 302 -3.55 -13.49 -21.30
CA ALA A 302 -4.71 -13.76 -20.46
C ALA A 302 -5.01 -12.58 -19.52
N LEU A 303 -3.98 -12.03 -18.84
CA LEU A 303 -4.14 -10.82 -18.01
C LEU A 303 -4.59 -9.62 -18.84
N GLN A 304 -4.04 -9.41 -20.05
CA GLN A 304 -4.45 -8.33 -20.95
C GLN A 304 -5.93 -8.43 -21.33
N LYS A 305 -6.41 -9.64 -21.63
CA LYS A 305 -7.84 -9.88 -21.89
C LYS A 305 -8.68 -9.49 -20.66
N LEU A 306 -8.27 -9.90 -19.47
CA LEU A 306 -8.96 -9.55 -18.21
C LEU A 306 -8.87 -8.05 -17.85
N ALA A 307 -7.91 -7.31 -18.41
CA ALA A 307 -7.72 -5.88 -18.21
C ALA A 307 -8.53 -5.01 -19.20
N THR A 308 -9.15 -5.61 -20.21
CA THR A 308 -9.82 -4.91 -21.31
C THR A 308 -11.30 -5.26 -21.32
N ASP A 309 -12.16 -4.25 -21.43
CA ASP A 309 -13.59 -4.48 -21.65
C ASP A 309 -13.78 -5.13 -23.03
N GLN A 310 -14.41 -6.31 -23.06
CA GLN A 310 -14.73 -6.97 -24.32
C GLN A 310 -15.99 -6.33 -24.89
N LEU A 311 -15.93 -5.91 -26.16
CA LEU A 311 -16.99 -5.18 -26.82
C LEU A 311 -17.67 -6.06 -27.87
N GLU A 312 -18.98 -5.98 -27.94
CA GLU A 312 -19.79 -6.53 -29.01
C GLU A 312 -20.49 -5.40 -29.76
N VAL A 313 -20.61 -5.56 -31.08
CA VAL A 313 -21.29 -4.60 -31.95
C VAL A 313 -22.57 -5.25 -32.42
N ASN A 314 -23.69 -4.57 -32.22
CA ASN A 314 -24.95 -4.96 -32.85
C ASN A 314 -24.87 -4.60 -34.35
N GLU A 315 -24.85 -5.62 -35.22
CA GLU A 315 -24.70 -5.43 -36.67
C GLU A 315 -25.86 -4.66 -37.32
N GLU A 316 -27.05 -4.67 -36.71
CA GLU A 316 -28.25 -3.98 -37.24
C GLU A 316 -28.33 -2.52 -36.81
N THR A 317 -28.00 -2.21 -35.55
CA THR A 317 -28.10 -0.85 -34.98
C THR A 317 -26.78 -0.08 -35.00
N GLY A 318 -25.65 -0.78 -35.13
CA GLY A 318 -24.30 -0.21 -35.00
C GLY A 318 -23.91 0.12 -33.56
N GLU A 319 -24.73 -0.25 -32.57
CA GLU A 319 -24.47 0.01 -31.16
C GLU A 319 -23.33 -0.86 -30.62
N VAL A 320 -22.42 -0.26 -29.87
CA VAL A 320 -21.32 -0.94 -29.19
C VAL A 320 -21.70 -1.13 -27.73
N ALA A 321 -21.72 -2.38 -27.27
CA ALA A 321 -21.99 -2.74 -25.88
C ALA A 321 -20.82 -3.52 -25.30
N VAL A 322 -20.63 -3.42 -23.97
CA VAL A 322 -19.66 -4.26 -23.27
C VAL A 322 -20.29 -5.65 -23.08
N SER A 323 -19.70 -6.68 -23.67
CA SER A 323 -20.14 -8.07 -23.49
C SER A 323 -19.54 -8.70 -22.24
N GLU A 324 -18.26 -8.44 -21.98
CA GLU A 324 -17.59 -8.84 -20.75
C GLU A 324 -16.80 -7.66 -20.15
N PRO A 325 -17.16 -7.19 -18.95
CA PRO A 325 -16.41 -6.13 -18.30
C PRO A 325 -15.04 -6.62 -17.83
N LYS A 326 -14.07 -5.72 -17.81
CA LYS A 326 -12.73 -5.96 -17.26
C LYS A 326 -12.80 -6.35 -15.79
N LYS A 327 -11.90 -7.25 -15.40
CA LYS A 327 -11.80 -7.80 -14.03
C LYS A 327 -10.58 -7.29 -13.27
N ILE A 328 -9.60 -6.71 -13.98
CA ILE A 328 -8.42 -6.02 -13.44
C ILE A 328 -8.26 -4.66 -14.15
N ARG A 329 -7.67 -3.65 -13.51
CA ARG A 329 -7.43 -2.34 -14.15
C ARG A 329 -6.07 -2.24 -14.82
N GLY A 330 -5.06 -2.95 -14.32
CA GLY A 330 -3.72 -2.92 -14.90
C GLY A 330 -2.85 -4.11 -14.54
N ILE A 331 -1.69 -4.16 -15.21
CA ILE A 331 -0.73 -5.26 -15.15
C ILE A 331 0.62 -4.69 -14.73
N GLY A 332 1.18 -5.24 -13.66
CA GLY A 332 2.55 -4.95 -13.24
C GLY A 332 3.49 -6.12 -13.52
N LEU A 333 4.79 -5.86 -13.60
CA LEU A 333 5.82 -6.88 -13.69
C LEU A 333 6.77 -6.77 -12.50
N VAL A 334 7.32 -7.89 -12.04
CA VAL A 334 8.29 -7.93 -10.93
C VAL A 334 9.58 -8.58 -11.43
N ASP A 335 10.69 -7.85 -11.33
CA ASP A 335 12.04 -8.33 -11.66
C ASP A 335 12.25 -8.85 -13.08
N PHE A 336 11.44 -8.38 -14.04
CA PHE A 336 11.67 -8.69 -15.44
C PHE A 336 12.98 -8.02 -15.91
N PRO A 337 13.93 -8.78 -16.48
CA PRO A 337 15.11 -8.21 -17.11
C PRO A 337 14.71 -7.25 -18.24
N ALA A 338 15.54 -6.24 -18.52
CA ALA A 338 15.23 -5.19 -19.48
C ALA A 338 14.84 -5.73 -20.88
N GLU A 339 15.52 -6.77 -21.36
CA GLU A 339 15.20 -7.41 -22.65
C GLU A 339 13.83 -8.10 -22.63
N GLN A 340 13.47 -8.76 -21.53
CA GLN A 340 12.16 -9.41 -21.38
C GLN A 340 11.04 -8.37 -21.28
N LEU A 341 11.25 -7.30 -20.49
CA LEU A 341 10.32 -6.17 -20.43
C LEU A 341 10.09 -5.56 -21.81
N LYS A 342 11.16 -5.33 -22.58
CA LYS A 342 11.07 -4.81 -23.95
C LYS A 342 10.29 -5.74 -24.87
N ALA A 343 10.53 -7.05 -24.80
CA ALA A 343 9.79 -8.04 -25.59
C ALA A 343 8.28 -8.02 -25.26
N VAL A 344 7.92 -7.91 -23.98
CA VAL A 344 6.52 -7.80 -23.54
C VAL A 344 5.85 -6.52 -24.05
N ILE A 345 6.55 -5.38 -23.98
CA ILE A 345 6.07 -4.11 -24.55
C ILE A 345 5.86 -4.24 -26.06
N GLN A 346 6.81 -4.84 -26.78
CA GLN A 346 6.73 -5.06 -28.22
C GLN A 346 5.59 -6.01 -28.61
N ALA A 347 5.23 -6.95 -27.74
CA ALA A 347 4.07 -7.81 -27.90
C ALA A 347 2.74 -7.08 -27.65
N GLY A 348 2.75 -5.78 -27.32
CA GLY A 348 1.56 -4.96 -27.15
C GLY A 348 0.79 -5.21 -25.86
N VAL A 349 1.45 -5.70 -24.80
CA VAL A 349 0.84 -5.85 -23.47
C VAL A 349 0.96 -4.51 -22.72
N PRO A 350 -0.15 -3.96 -22.18
CA PRO A 350 -0.14 -2.66 -21.51
C PRO A 350 0.43 -2.77 -20.09
N ILE A 351 1.74 -2.60 -19.95
CA ILE A 351 2.43 -2.62 -18.65
C ILE A 351 2.26 -1.28 -17.94
N THR A 352 1.67 -1.33 -16.74
CA THR A 352 1.38 -0.16 -15.91
C THR A 352 2.56 0.26 -15.05
N CYS A 353 3.19 -0.71 -14.37
CA CYS A 353 4.33 -0.48 -13.51
C CYS A 353 5.29 -1.68 -13.49
N VAL A 354 6.54 -1.44 -13.13
CA VAL A 354 7.55 -2.48 -12.94
C VAL A 354 8.16 -2.34 -11.56
N GLN A 355 8.17 -3.43 -10.80
CA GLN A 355 8.84 -3.52 -9.51
C GLN A 355 10.25 -4.09 -9.71
N VAL A 356 11.26 -3.42 -9.16
CA VAL A 356 12.66 -3.85 -9.19
C VAL A 356 13.34 -3.59 -7.85
N GLU A 357 14.45 -4.27 -7.59
CA GLU A 357 15.39 -3.87 -6.55
C GLU A 357 16.29 -2.75 -7.06
N HIS A 358 16.21 -1.60 -6.42
CA HIS A 358 17.03 -0.44 -6.74
C HIS A 358 17.23 0.39 -5.49
N SER A 359 18.45 0.47 -4.98
CA SER A 359 18.79 1.21 -3.77
C SER A 359 20.06 2.01 -3.98
N VAL A 360 20.40 2.84 -2.99
CA VAL A 360 21.61 3.66 -3.04
C VAL A 360 22.88 2.82 -3.25
N LEU A 361 22.89 1.55 -2.79
CA LEU A 361 24.02 0.62 -2.93
C LEU A 361 23.83 -0.44 -4.03
N VAL A 362 22.59 -0.75 -4.42
CA VAL A 362 22.27 -1.79 -5.43
C VAL A 362 21.63 -1.14 -6.65
N ARG A 363 22.39 -1.03 -7.75
CA ARG A 363 21.97 -0.30 -8.96
C ARG A 363 21.87 -1.14 -10.25
N SER A 364 21.87 -2.47 -10.12
CA SER A 364 21.85 -3.40 -11.26
C SER A 364 20.63 -3.23 -12.17
N ALA A 365 19.48 -2.77 -11.64
CA ALA A 365 18.26 -2.53 -12.42
C ALA A 365 18.24 -1.23 -13.24
N THR A 366 19.33 -0.44 -13.29
CA THR A 366 19.40 0.83 -14.04
C THR A 366 18.95 0.73 -15.52
N PRO A 367 19.25 -0.35 -16.27
CA PRO A 367 18.72 -0.51 -17.63
C PRO A 367 17.18 -0.59 -17.68
N VAL A 368 16.55 -1.20 -16.67
CA VAL A 368 15.08 -1.28 -16.55
C VAL A 368 14.50 0.10 -16.27
N LEU A 369 15.09 0.87 -15.34
CA LEU A 369 14.66 2.25 -15.07
C LEU A 369 14.73 3.12 -16.33
N SER A 370 15.83 3.04 -17.07
CA SER A 370 16.03 3.77 -18.33
C SER A 370 15.00 3.37 -19.39
N LEU A 371 14.62 2.09 -19.43
CA LEU A 371 13.59 1.60 -20.33
C LEU A 371 12.20 2.12 -19.91
N CYS A 372 11.83 1.98 -18.64
CA CYS A 372 10.57 2.46 -18.09
C CYS A 372 10.39 3.97 -18.30
N ALA A 373 11.43 4.77 -18.08
CA ALA A 373 11.40 6.21 -18.32
C ALA A 373 11.07 6.55 -19.78
N ARG A 374 11.66 5.82 -20.75
CA ARG A 374 11.37 6.02 -22.19
C ARG A 374 9.93 5.66 -22.59
N TYR A 375 9.33 4.69 -21.90
CA TYR A 375 7.97 4.22 -22.19
C TYR A 375 6.90 4.84 -21.26
N GLY A 376 7.27 5.73 -20.35
CA GLY A 376 6.34 6.33 -19.39
C GLY A 376 5.77 5.34 -18.36
N ILE A 377 6.50 4.27 -18.06
CA ILE A 377 6.08 3.21 -17.12
C ILE A 377 6.61 3.55 -15.72
N LYS A 378 5.75 3.45 -14.70
CA LYS A 378 6.16 3.72 -13.31
C LYS A 378 7.05 2.61 -12.76
N VAL A 379 8.02 2.99 -11.92
CA VAL A 379 8.94 2.05 -11.28
C VAL A 379 8.71 2.02 -9.77
N LEU A 380 8.47 0.83 -9.21
CA LEU A 380 8.38 0.61 -7.77
C LEU A 380 9.72 0.02 -7.29
N ALA A 381 10.45 0.74 -6.45
CA ALA A 381 11.80 0.35 -6.04
C ALA A 381 11.80 -0.26 -4.62
N ARG A 382 12.05 -1.56 -4.52
CA ARG A 382 12.27 -2.24 -3.23
C ARG A 382 13.74 -2.14 -2.81
N GLY A 383 14.00 -2.44 -1.53
CA GLY A 383 15.35 -2.57 -0.99
C GLY A 383 16.00 -1.26 -0.59
N GLY A 384 15.26 -0.15 -0.53
CA GLY A 384 15.78 1.19 -0.21
C GLY A 384 16.65 1.22 1.05
N THR A 385 16.19 0.57 2.13
CA THR A 385 16.89 0.47 3.42
C THR A 385 17.61 -0.87 3.63
N MET A 386 17.77 -1.69 2.58
CA MET A 386 18.35 -3.03 2.65
C MET A 386 17.74 -3.90 3.76
N GLY A 387 16.40 -3.97 3.80
CA GLY A 387 15.66 -4.78 4.78
C GLY A 387 15.72 -4.26 6.22
N GLY A 388 16.13 -3.01 6.42
CA GLY A 388 16.32 -2.38 7.73
C GLY A 388 17.77 -2.27 8.18
N LEU A 389 18.75 -2.61 7.34
CA LEU A 389 20.17 -2.46 7.68
C LEU A 389 20.64 -1.00 7.64
N ILE A 390 20.00 -0.13 6.86
CA ILE A 390 20.30 1.31 6.85
C ILE A 390 19.56 1.98 8.01
N THR A 391 20.04 1.76 9.23
CA THR A 391 19.56 2.42 10.46
C THR A 391 20.73 2.70 11.41
N GLU A 392 20.55 3.64 12.35
CA GLU A 392 21.53 3.93 13.41
C GLU A 392 21.95 2.69 14.22
N LYS A 393 21.04 1.71 14.38
CA LYS A 393 21.27 0.49 15.18
C LYS A 393 22.48 -0.32 14.69
N TYR A 394 22.71 -0.35 13.38
CA TYR A 394 23.75 -1.18 12.79
C TYR A 394 25.08 -0.45 12.61
N LEU A 395 25.15 0.85 12.90
CA LEU A 395 26.39 1.62 12.78
C LEU A 395 27.41 1.17 13.84
N GLY A 396 28.58 0.71 13.39
CA GLY A 396 29.63 0.14 14.23
C GLY A 396 29.29 -1.23 14.84
N ALA A 397 28.14 -1.82 14.50
CA ALA A 397 27.70 -3.10 15.03
C ALA A 397 28.30 -4.27 14.24
N PRO A 398 28.42 -5.48 14.84
CA PRO A 398 28.72 -6.69 14.09
C PRO A 398 27.55 -7.10 13.17
N PRO A 399 27.79 -7.94 12.15
CA PRO A 399 26.72 -8.49 11.31
C PRO A 399 25.66 -9.24 12.16
N PRO A 400 24.38 -9.18 11.77
CA PRO A 400 23.33 -9.96 12.43
C PRO A 400 23.52 -11.47 12.20
N ASP A 401 23.04 -12.28 13.14
CA ASP A 401 23.15 -13.74 13.12
C ASP A 401 21.78 -14.36 12.78
N PRO A 402 21.65 -15.13 11.68
CA PRO A 402 20.39 -15.78 11.30
C PRO A 402 19.82 -16.71 12.37
N VAL A 403 20.67 -17.32 13.20
CA VAL A 403 20.24 -18.26 14.25
C VAL A 403 19.65 -17.52 15.44
N LYS A 404 20.23 -16.37 15.80
CA LYS A 404 19.69 -15.51 16.87
C LYS A 404 18.45 -14.75 16.41
N GLY A 405 18.37 -14.48 15.11
CA GLY A 405 17.36 -13.63 14.51
C GLY A 405 17.57 -12.15 14.85
N ASP A 406 16.84 -11.30 14.14
CA ASP A 406 16.78 -9.87 14.43
C ASP A 406 15.38 -9.34 14.05
N PRO A 407 14.53 -8.97 15.02
CA PRO A 407 13.16 -8.55 14.76
C PRO A 407 13.04 -7.15 14.13
N ASP A 408 14.14 -6.40 14.00
CA ASP A 408 14.12 -5.10 13.33
C ASP A 408 14.38 -5.23 11.82
N LEU A 409 14.83 -6.40 11.35
CA LEU A 409 15.05 -6.71 9.94
C LEU A 409 13.88 -7.50 9.35
N ASP A 410 13.65 -7.32 8.04
CA ASP A 410 12.62 -8.06 7.30
C ASP A 410 12.93 -9.56 7.28
N SER A 411 14.18 -9.89 6.97
CA SER A 411 14.73 -11.24 6.90
C SER A 411 16.24 -11.19 7.03
N VAL A 412 16.78 -11.75 8.12
CA VAL A 412 18.24 -11.74 8.37
C VAL A 412 19.03 -12.41 7.22
N PRO A 413 18.64 -13.60 6.71
CA PRO A 413 19.36 -14.20 5.58
C PRO A 413 19.36 -13.31 4.31
N ALA A 414 18.22 -12.73 3.96
CA ALA A 414 18.13 -11.85 2.79
C ALA A 414 18.98 -10.57 2.97
N CYS A 415 19.01 -10.02 4.18
CA CYS A 415 19.87 -8.88 4.52
C CYS A 415 21.35 -9.22 4.34
N LEU A 416 21.79 -10.40 4.79
CA LEU A 416 23.18 -10.85 4.63
C LEU A 416 23.54 -11.11 3.15
N ASP A 417 22.61 -11.60 2.34
CA ASP A 417 22.82 -11.73 0.89
C ASP A 417 23.02 -10.36 0.24
N MET A 418 22.17 -9.38 0.56
CA MET A 418 22.35 -8.02 0.05
C MET A 418 23.70 -7.43 0.48
N VAL A 419 24.15 -7.71 1.71
CA VAL A 419 25.49 -7.32 2.19
C VAL A 419 26.60 -7.99 1.40
N ASN A 420 26.49 -9.30 1.15
CA ASN A 420 27.47 -10.04 0.34
C ASN A 420 27.53 -9.46 -1.08
N ASN A 421 26.36 -9.15 -1.66
CA ASN A 421 26.26 -8.55 -2.97
C ASN A 421 27.01 -7.22 -3.03
N ILE A 422 26.94 -6.33 -2.03
CA ILE A 422 27.67 -5.05 -2.07
C ILE A 422 29.15 -5.14 -1.66
N GLY A 423 29.71 -6.35 -1.50
CA GLY A 423 31.12 -6.57 -1.16
C GLY A 423 31.41 -6.72 0.34
N GLY A 424 30.40 -7.00 1.16
CA GLY A 424 30.54 -7.42 2.56
C GLY A 424 30.26 -6.33 3.60
N TRP A 425 30.27 -6.73 4.87
CA TRP A 425 29.83 -5.87 5.99
C TRP A 425 30.65 -4.59 6.16
N SER A 426 31.97 -4.63 5.91
CA SER A 426 32.81 -3.43 5.98
C SER A 426 32.34 -2.36 4.99
N LYS A 427 31.91 -2.76 3.79
CA LYS A 427 31.38 -1.84 2.76
C LYS A 427 30.04 -1.25 3.18
N LEU A 428 29.18 -2.06 3.81
CA LEU A 428 27.96 -1.53 4.43
C LEU A 428 28.28 -0.48 5.49
N GLN A 429 29.25 -0.71 6.37
CA GLN A 429 29.62 0.22 7.44
C GLN A 429 30.16 1.55 6.90
N GLU A 430 31.03 1.49 5.87
CA GLU A 430 31.52 2.68 5.15
C GLU A 430 30.35 3.49 4.57
N ALA A 431 29.43 2.81 3.88
CA ALA A 431 28.26 3.45 3.29
C ALA A 431 27.30 4.03 4.35
N LEU A 432 27.01 3.28 5.41
CA LEU A 432 26.12 3.68 6.49
C LEU A 432 26.67 4.92 7.22
N ALA A 433 27.99 5.00 7.42
CA ALA A 433 28.61 6.22 7.98
C ALA A 433 28.42 7.44 7.09
N VAL A 434 28.53 7.29 5.76
CA VAL A 434 28.26 8.39 4.80
C VAL A 434 26.79 8.80 4.84
N ILE A 435 25.87 7.83 4.82
CA ILE A 435 24.43 8.09 4.88
C ILE A 435 24.05 8.75 6.22
N GLN A 436 24.61 8.30 7.34
CA GLN A 436 24.40 8.90 8.66
C GLN A 436 24.87 10.36 8.68
N ASN A 437 26.06 10.65 8.15
CA ASN A 437 26.56 12.03 8.11
C ASN A 437 25.66 12.96 7.30
N ILE A 438 25.07 12.47 6.20
CA ILE A 438 24.10 13.22 5.40
C ILE A 438 22.79 13.39 6.18
N ALA A 439 22.32 12.35 6.86
CA ALA A 439 21.12 12.41 7.68
C ALA A 439 21.27 13.45 8.81
N ASP A 440 22.41 13.44 9.50
CA ASP A 440 22.76 14.39 10.57
C ASP A 440 22.83 15.83 10.05
N LYS A 441 23.43 16.04 8.86
CA LYS A 441 23.50 17.36 8.19
C LYS A 441 22.12 17.99 8.01
N HIS A 442 21.11 17.18 7.69
CA HIS A 442 19.75 17.63 7.39
C HIS A 442 18.75 17.43 8.55
N GLY A 443 19.17 16.83 9.65
CA GLY A 443 18.30 16.56 10.81
C GLY A 443 17.20 15.52 10.54
N VAL A 444 17.47 14.56 9.64
CA VAL A 444 16.53 13.51 9.22
C VAL A 444 17.04 12.12 9.60
N LYS A 445 16.24 11.08 9.38
CA LYS A 445 16.65 9.69 9.61
C LYS A 445 17.54 9.16 8.46
N PRO A 446 18.49 8.22 8.71
CA PRO A 446 19.27 7.57 7.65
C PRO A 446 18.39 6.89 6.59
N GLU A 447 17.29 6.28 7.03
CA GLU A 447 16.26 5.67 6.20
C GLU A 447 15.66 6.70 5.23
N THR A 448 15.43 7.92 5.73
CA THR A 448 14.89 9.04 4.96
C THR A 448 15.81 9.44 3.82
N VAL A 449 17.13 9.48 4.04
CA VAL A 449 18.11 9.75 2.98
C VAL A 449 18.05 8.70 1.87
N ALA A 450 17.98 7.42 2.25
CA ALA A 450 17.93 6.32 1.28
C ALA A 450 16.62 6.34 0.44
N TYR A 451 15.48 6.60 1.09
CA TYR A 451 14.20 6.71 0.39
C TYR A 451 14.12 7.97 -0.48
N ARG A 452 14.65 9.12 0.00
CA ARG A 452 14.71 10.34 -0.82
C ARG A 452 15.54 10.13 -2.07
N TRP A 453 16.69 9.45 -1.96
CA TRP A 453 17.49 9.08 -3.11
C TRP A 453 16.69 8.24 -4.12
N GLN A 454 15.92 7.24 -3.68
CA GLN A 454 15.05 6.48 -4.58
C GLN A 454 14.01 7.38 -5.29
N ILE A 455 13.38 8.30 -4.56
CA ILE A 455 12.42 9.26 -5.12
C ILE A 455 13.09 10.15 -6.17
N ASP A 456 14.29 10.65 -5.89
CA ASP A 456 15.06 11.52 -6.81
C ASP A 456 15.51 10.78 -8.08
N THR A 457 15.63 9.44 -8.03
CA THR A 457 15.85 8.59 -9.23
C THR A 457 14.57 8.29 -10.02
N GLY A 458 13.44 8.91 -9.66
CA GLY A 458 12.15 8.74 -10.35
C GLY A 458 11.39 7.47 -9.96
N CYS A 459 11.79 6.78 -8.89
CA CYS A 459 11.13 5.58 -8.39
C CYS A 459 10.14 5.92 -7.27
N PHE A 460 9.12 5.07 -7.11
CA PHE A 460 8.27 5.04 -5.92
C PHE A 460 8.85 4.04 -4.92
N PRO A 461 9.32 4.46 -3.74
CA PRO A 461 9.84 3.54 -2.74
C PRO A 461 8.80 2.52 -2.30
N LEU A 462 9.24 1.27 -2.17
CA LEU A 462 8.46 0.18 -1.61
C LEU A 462 9.02 -0.17 -0.23
N ALA A 463 8.35 0.28 0.83
CA ALA A 463 8.79 0.13 2.21
C ALA A 463 8.05 -1.01 2.91
N THR A 464 8.77 -1.89 3.62
CA THR A 464 8.19 -3.04 4.31
C THR A 464 7.44 -2.61 5.58
N THR A 465 6.17 -2.98 5.70
CA THR A 465 5.34 -2.69 6.88
C THR A 465 5.95 -3.28 8.16
N ARG A 466 5.85 -2.54 9.27
CA ARG A 466 6.21 -3.00 10.62
C ARG A 466 4.99 -3.05 11.54
N TRP A 467 5.06 -3.88 12.57
CA TRP A 467 3.90 -4.29 13.36
C TRP A 467 4.11 -4.13 14.86
N ALA A 468 3.00 -4.16 15.60
CA ALA A 468 2.98 -4.12 17.07
C ALA A 468 3.83 -2.96 17.61
N SER A 469 4.76 -3.22 18.52
CA SER A 469 5.63 -2.19 19.13
C SER A 469 6.66 -1.56 18.18
N ARG A 470 6.74 -2.03 16.92
CA ARG A 470 7.70 -1.55 15.90
C ARG A 470 7.04 -0.77 14.77
N VAL A 471 5.76 -0.40 14.88
CA VAL A 471 5.12 0.46 13.88
C VAL A 471 5.98 1.71 13.61
N TRP A 472 6.01 2.13 12.34
CA TRP A 472 6.82 3.25 11.84
C TRP A 472 8.34 3.08 11.88
N ARG A 473 8.86 1.95 12.38
CA ARG A 473 10.30 1.69 12.44
C ARG A 473 10.95 1.57 11.06
N GLN A 474 10.17 1.25 10.02
CA GLN A 474 10.65 1.25 8.63
C GLN A 474 11.12 2.63 8.14
N PHE A 475 10.73 3.71 8.84
CA PHE A 475 11.18 5.08 8.58
C PHE A 475 12.10 5.61 9.70
N GLY A 476 12.59 4.73 10.58
CA GLY A 476 13.52 5.08 11.66
C GLY A 476 12.88 5.57 12.96
N TYR A 477 11.55 5.66 13.05
CA TYR A 477 10.87 6.15 14.25
C TYR A 477 10.78 5.06 15.35
N LEU A 478 11.23 5.40 16.57
CA LEU A 478 11.30 4.51 17.73
C LEU A 478 10.19 4.84 18.73
N GLY A 479 9.57 3.79 19.32
CA GLY A 479 8.54 3.96 20.36
C GLY A 479 7.21 4.52 19.85
N TRP A 480 7.02 4.63 18.53
CA TRP A 480 5.87 5.28 17.91
C TRP A 480 4.55 4.51 18.05
N SER A 481 4.58 3.32 18.67
CA SER A 481 3.38 2.56 19.03
C SER A 481 2.60 3.18 20.20
N SER A 482 3.20 4.10 20.97
CA SER A 482 2.51 4.81 22.04
C SER A 482 1.94 6.13 21.55
N GLN A 483 0.65 6.36 21.83
CA GLN A 483 -0.02 7.62 21.55
C GLN A 483 0.61 8.80 22.31
N GLU A 484 1.16 8.57 23.50
CA GLU A 484 1.82 9.63 24.29
C GLU A 484 3.07 10.17 23.58
N LEU A 485 3.78 9.29 22.86
CA LEU A 485 4.98 9.66 22.10
C LEU A 485 4.63 10.17 20.70
N SER A 486 3.73 9.50 19.99
CA SER A 486 3.38 9.86 18.61
C SER A 486 2.49 11.10 18.52
N GLY A 487 1.66 11.36 19.55
CA GLY A 487 0.63 12.39 19.51
C GLY A 487 -0.39 12.19 18.38
N GLY A 488 -0.48 10.99 17.80
CA GLY A 488 -1.31 10.69 16.63
C GLY A 488 -0.76 11.22 15.31
N LYS A 489 0.52 11.62 15.27
CA LYS A 489 1.23 12.04 14.07
C LYS A 489 1.83 10.83 13.32
N PRO A 490 1.88 10.87 11.98
CA PRO A 490 2.63 9.89 11.20
C PRO A 490 4.10 9.82 11.64
N GLY A 491 4.66 8.62 11.69
CA GLY A 491 6.07 8.38 12.05
C GLY A 491 6.97 8.37 10.82
N VAL A 492 7.00 9.48 10.08
CA VAL A 492 7.79 9.63 8.85
C VAL A 492 8.20 11.10 8.69
N ASP A 493 9.40 11.34 8.16
CA ASP A 493 9.91 12.71 7.96
C ASP A 493 9.18 13.41 6.80
N ALA A 494 8.66 14.62 7.04
CA ALA A 494 7.97 15.43 6.03
C ALA A 494 8.82 15.71 4.78
N ALA A 495 10.16 15.71 4.92
CA ALA A 495 11.11 15.94 3.85
C ALA A 495 11.02 14.91 2.70
N LEU A 496 10.49 13.70 2.95
CA LEU A 496 10.26 12.70 1.88
C LEU A 496 9.19 13.15 0.90
N PHE A 497 8.19 13.90 1.37
CA PHE A 497 7.00 14.19 0.58
C PHE A 497 7.10 15.49 -0.20
N GLN A 498 8.09 16.33 0.11
CA GLN A 498 8.31 17.59 -0.61
C GLN A 498 8.63 17.35 -2.09
N VAL A 499 8.27 18.31 -2.93
CA VAL A 499 8.58 18.25 -4.37
C VAL A 499 10.09 18.34 -4.56
N GLU A 500 10.70 19.38 -3.99
CA GLU A 500 12.15 19.56 -4.00
C GLU A 500 12.86 18.56 -3.07
N SER A 501 14.06 18.15 -3.48
CA SER A 501 14.92 17.31 -2.64
C SER A 501 15.65 18.15 -1.61
N PHE A 502 15.76 17.62 -0.40
CA PHE A 502 16.66 18.20 0.61
C PHE A 502 18.12 17.80 0.37
N LEU A 503 18.39 16.80 -0.47
CA LEU A 503 19.75 16.37 -0.81
C LEU A 503 20.36 17.38 -1.78
N ASP A 504 21.48 17.98 -1.38
CA ASP A 504 22.20 18.89 -2.26
C ASP A 504 23.16 18.14 -3.22
N VAL A 505 23.83 18.90 -4.08
CA VAL A 505 24.74 18.37 -5.10
C VAL A 505 25.90 17.58 -4.46
N GLU A 506 26.40 18.03 -3.30
CA GLU A 506 27.49 17.33 -2.61
C GLU A 506 27.00 16.01 -2.01
N ASP A 507 25.81 16.01 -1.41
CA ASP A 507 25.18 14.81 -0.88
C ASP A 507 24.96 13.78 -1.99
N MET A 508 24.37 14.21 -3.11
CA MET A 508 24.14 13.35 -4.27
C MET A 508 25.44 12.79 -4.83
N THR A 509 26.48 13.62 -4.95
CA THR A 509 27.82 13.17 -5.40
C THR A 509 28.38 12.09 -4.46
N ARG A 510 28.27 12.29 -3.14
CA ARG A 510 28.73 11.29 -2.15
C ARG A 510 27.94 10.00 -2.27
N LEU A 511 26.61 10.07 -2.35
CA LEU A 511 25.76 8.89 -2.51
C LEU A 511 26.05 8.16 -3.83
N GLU A 512 26.34 8.89 -4.91
CA GLU A 512 26.71 8.31 -6.20
C GLU A 512 27.97 7.43 -6.11
N THR A 513 28.96 7.83 -5.30
CA THR A 513 30.21 7.08 -5.09
C THR A 513 30.05 5.80 -4.25
N LEU A 514 28.93 5.62 -3.55
CA LEU A 514 28.71 4.45 -2.68
C LEU A 514 28.40 3.16 -3.46
N ALA A 515 27.96 3.26 -4.70
CA ALA A 515 27.63 2.09 -5.49
C ALA A 515 28.90 1.31 -5.87
N THR A 516 28.91 0.02 -5.55
CA THR A 516 29.80 -0.91 -6.22
C THR A 516 29.31 -1.11 -7.65
N VAL A 517 30.14 -0.74 -8.63
CA VAL A 517 29.93 -1.12 -10.03
C VAL A 517 30.05 -2.65 -10.11
N HIS A 518 28.94 -3.35 -9.99
CA HIS A 518 28.89 -4.76 -10.41
C HIS A 518 28.78 -4.79 -11.92
N ALA A 519 29.95 -4.71 -12.56
CA ALA A 519 30.16 -5.21 -13.89
C ALA A 519 30.64 -6.65 -13.75
N GLN A 520 29.73 -7.62 -13.76
CA GLN A 520 29.97 -8.98 -14.26
C GLN A 520 28.72 -9.49 -14.97
#